data_AF-A0A8I0JBC1-F1
#
_entry.id   AF-A0A8I0JBC1-F1
#
_cell.length_a   1.000
_cell.length_b   1.000
_cell.length_c   1.000
_cell.angle_alpha   90.00
_cell.angle_beta   90.00
_cell.angle_gamma   90.00
#
_symmetry.space_group_name_H-M   'P 1'
#
loop_
_entity.id
_entity.type
_entity.pdbx_description
1 polymer ?
#
loop_
_entity_poly.entity_id
_entity_poly.type
_entity_poly.pdbx_seq_one_letter_code
_entity_poly.pdbx_strand_id
1 'polypeptide(L)' 'TVTNAATGAYTVELKDNVLHTAGPNGEDNVSVGLGYTVTDADNSVANGTLTVSFNDDVPSAANEAGGAVPEGTTI' A
#
# COMPACT_ATOMS: atom_id res chain seq x y z
N THR A 1 1.51 3.52 14.38
CA THR A 1 1.54 3.79 15.83
C THR A 1 0.31 3.20 16.50
N VAL A 2 0.43 2.63 17.70
CA VAL A 2 -0.74 2.20 18.48
C VAL A 2 -1.46 3.44 19.01
N THR A 3 -2.75 3.58 18.74
CA THR A 3 -3.60 4.71 19.16
C THR A 3 -4.45 4.38 20.38
N ASN A 4 -4.76 3.10 20.61
CA ASN A 4 -5.39 2.62 21.85
C ASN A 4 -4.89 1.21 22.18
N ALA A 5 -4.10 1.09 23.24
CA ALA A 5 -3.53 -0.20 23.66
C ALA A 5 -4.59 -1.17 24.23
N ALA A 6 -5.65 -0.67 24.86
CA ALA A 6 -6.69 -1.52 25.45
C ALA A 6 -7.56 -2.21 24.38
N THR A 7 -7.76 -1.57 23.24
CA THR A 7 -8.54 -2.12 22.11
C THR A 7 -7.65 -2.64 20.97
N GLY A 8 -6.34 -2.40 21.03
CA GLY A 8 -5.42 -2.70 19.94
C GLY A 8 -5.56 -1.79 18.71
N ALA A 9 -6.17 -0.61 18.83
CA ALA A 9 -6.30 0.30 17.69
C ALA A 9 -4.94 0.89 17.31
N TYR A 10 -4.68 1.03 16.00
CA TYR A 10 -3.42 1.54 15.47
C TYR A 10 -3.62 2.32 14.17
N THR A 11 -2.61 3.11 13.79
CA THR A 11 -2.46 3.74 12.48
C THR A 11 -1.22 3.17 11.78
N VAL A 12 -1.31 3.02 10.45
CA VAL A 12 -0.16 2.76 9.58
C VAL A 12 -0.05 3.95 8.63
N GLU A 13 1.16 4.48 8.47
CA GLU A 13 1.43 5.57 7.55
C GLU A 13 2.61 5.15 6.68
N LEU A 14 2.40 5.22 5.35
CA LEU A 14 3.47 5.00 4.39
C LEU A 14 4.20 6.32 4.17
N LYS A 15 5.44 6.42 4.65
CA LYS A 15 6.24 7.66 4.60
C LYS A 15 7.03 7.82 3.30
N ASP A 16 7.35 6.72 2.65
CA ASP A 16 8.12 6.68 1.41
C ASP A 16 7.63 5.51 0.54
N ASN A 17 8.01 5.48 -0.73
CA ASN A 17 7.70 4.35 -1.60
C ASN A 17 8.29 3.04 -1.05
N VAL A 18 7.61 1.95 -1.34
CA VAL A 18 8.14 0.61 -1.15
C VAL A 18 8.79 0.21 -2.47
N LEU A 19 9.95 -0.42 -2.42
CA LEU A 19 10.58 -0.94 -3.63
C LEU A 19 9.84 -2.20 -4.09
N HIS A 20 9.21 -2.12 -5.26
CA HIS A 20 8.56 -3.24 -5.92
C HIS A 20 9.49 -3.88 -6.95
N THR A 21 9.34 -5.20 -7.11
CA THR A 21 9.87 -5.86 -8.31
C THR A 21 8.93 -5.60 -9.48
N ALA A 22 9.45 -5.56 -10.71
CA ALA A 22 8.56 -5.48 -11.87
C ALA A 22 7.80 -6.81 -12.01
N GLY A 23 6.55 -6.85 -11.58
CA GLY A 23 5.66 -7.97 -11.84
C GLY A 23 5.05 -7.92 -13.25
N PRO A 24 4.25 -8.93 -13.62
CA PRO A 24 3.65 -9.00 -14.95
C PRO A 24 2.85 -7.74 -15.27
N ASN A 25 3.11 -7.14 -16.43
CA ASN A 25 2.46 -5.90 -16.88
C ASN A 25 2.64 -4.69 -15.94
N GLY A 26 3.57 -4.73 -14.99
CA GLY A 26 3.82 -3.65 -14.03
C GLY A 26 3.01 -3.74 -12.74
N GLU A 27 2.19 -4.78 -12.53
CA GLU A 27 1.48 -5.02 -11.27
C GLU A 27 2.38 -5.79 -10.31
N ASP A 28 2.48 -5.37 -9.04
CA ASP A 28 3.24 -6.10 -8.02
C ASP A 28 2.66 -5.87 -6.61
N ASN A 29 2.89 -6.82 -5.69
CA ASN A 29 2.52 -6.62 -4.29
C ASN A 29 3.64 -7.06 -3.35
N VAL A 30 4.07 -6.13 -2.51
CA VAL A 30 5.07 -6.36 -1.47
C VAL A 30 4.40 -6.33 -0.10
N SER A 31 4.70 -7.30 0.76
CA SER A 31 4.18 -7.34 2.13
C SER A 31 5.28 -7.17 3.18
N VAL A 32 4.96 -6.44 4.25
CA VAL A 32 5.83 -6.25 5.42
C VAL A 32 5.13 -6.80 6.66
N GLY A 33 5.85 -7.61 7.43
CA GLY A 33 5.42 -8.09 8.74
C GLY A 33 5.92 -7.17 9.86
N LEU A 34 5.01 -6.61 10.63
CA LEU A 34 5.29 -5.81 11.81
C LEU A 34 5.04 -6.66 13.06
N GLY A 35 6.11 -7.11 13.71
CA GLY A 35 6.02 -7.84 14.97
C GLY A 35 5.56 -6.94 16.11
N TYR A 36 4.70 -7.44 16.98
CA TYR A 36 4.28 -6.77 18.21
C TYR A 36 4.16 -7.75 19.37
N THR A 37 4.19 -7.19 20.58
CA THR A 37 4.08 -7.93 21.83
C THR A 37 2.98 -7.30 22.68
N VAL A 38 2.15 -8.14 23.29
CA VAL A 38 1.13 -7.77 24.26
C VAL A 38 1.54 -8.29 25.62
N THR A 39 1.40 -7.46 26.65
CA THR A 39 1.70 -7.80 28.05
C THR A 39 0.48 -7.51 28.90
N ASP A 40 0.02 -8.52 29.66
CA ASP A 40 -1.09 -8.38 30.61
C ASP A 40 -0.57 -7.89 31.99
N ALA A 41 -1.48 -7.49 32.88
CA ALA A 41 -1.19 -6.96 34.21
C ALA A 41 -0.44 -7.94 35.12
N ASP A 42 -0.54 -9.25 34.86
CA ASP A 42 0.21 -10.29 35.57
C ASP A 42 1.60 -10.56 34.96
N ASN A 43 2.02 -9.77 33.96
CA ASN A 43 3.23 -9.91 33.16
C ASN A 43 3.25 -11.12 32.21
N SER A 44 2.10 -11.72 31.91
CA SER A 44 1.97 -12.67 30.82
C SER A 44 2.23 -12.00 29.47
N VAL A 45 2.96 -12.67 28.58
CA VAL A 45 3.39 -12.12 27.29
C VAL A 45 2.86 -12.95 26.12
N ALA A 46 2.33 -12.27 25.11
CA ALA A 46 1.94 -12.85 23.83
C ALA A 46 2.56 -12.08 22.67
N ASN A 47 3.00 -12.78 21.63
CA ASN A 47 3.57 -12.17 20.42
C ASN A 47 2.58 -12.30 19.25
N GLY A 48 2.56 -11.31 18.38
CA GLY A 48 1.76 -11.30 17.15
C GLY A 48 2.46 -10.59 16.00
N THR A 49 1.93 -10.76 14.80
CA THR A 49 2.42 -10.09 13.60
C THR A 49 1.26 -9.40 12.91
N LEU A 50 1.44 -8.11 12.62
CA LEU A 50 0.57 -7.34 11.72
C LEU A 50 1.20 -7.36 10.32
N THR A 51 0.54 -8.02 9.38
CA THR A 51 0.97 -8.03 7.97
C THR A 51 0.32 -6.86 7.23
N VAL A 52 1.14 -6.01 6.62
CA VAL A 52 0.70 -4.91 5.75
C VAL A 52 1.12 -5.24 4.32
N SER A 53 0.18 -5.18 3.37
CA SER A 53 0.44 -5.41 1.95
C SER A 53 0.36 -4.10 1.17
N PHE A 54 1.36 -3.86 0.34
CA PHE A 54 1.49 -2.71 -0.56
C PHE A 54 1.29 -3.17 -1.99
N ASN A 55 0.09 -2.93 -2.51
CA ASN A 55 -0.29 -3.28 -3.87
C ASN A 55 0.07 -2.12 -4.82
N ASP A 56 0.96 -2.37 -5.78
CA ASP A 56 1.31 -1.47 -6.88
C ASP A 56 0.50 -1.85 -8.12
N ASP A 57 -0.22 -0.87 -8.66
CA ASP A 57 -1.20 -1.09 -9.71
C ASP A 57 -0.66 -0.74 -11.10
N VAL A 58 -1.44 -1.10 -12.12
CA VAL A 58 -1.12 -0.82 -13.52
C VAL A 58 -2.10 0.20 -14.07
N PRO A 59 -1.63 1.30 -14.68
CA PRO A 59 -2.53 2.26 -15.31
C PRO A 59 -3.27 1.61 -16.49
N SER A 60 -4.57 1.85 -16.60
CA SER A 60 -5.39 1.41 -17.73
C SER A 60 -5.55 2.54 -18.74
N ALA A 61 -5.14 2.30 -19.99
CA ALA A 61 -5.39 3.21 -21.10
C ALA A 61 -6.69 2.81 -21.82
N ALA A 62 -7.56 3.79 -22.09
CA ALA A 62 -8.72 3.62 -22.95
C ALA A 62 -8.38 4.09 -24.37
N ASN A 63 -9.03 3.53 -25.38
CA ASN A 63 -8.94 4.03 -26.74
C ASN A 63 -9.70 5.36 -26.86
N GLU A 64 -9.09 6.36 -27.49
CA GLU A 64 -9.80 7.55 -27.90
C GLU A 64 -10.77 7.22 -29.06
N ALA A 65 -11.90 7.91 -29.11
CA ALA A 65 -12.74 7.88 -30.30
C ALA A 65 -11.94 8.42 -31.48
N GLY A 66 -11.89 7.68 -32.59
CA GLY A 66 -11.18 8.09 -33.79
C GLY A 66 -11.70 9.45 -34.29
N GLY A 67 -10.91 10.50 -34.09
CA GLY A 67 -11.17 11.84 -34.58
C GLY A 67 -9.92 12.38 -35.27
N ALA A 68 -10.10 13.11 -36.37
CA ALA A 68 -9.00 13.86 -36.95
C ALA A 68 -8.60 14.96 -35.96
N VAL A 69 -7.42 14.84 -35.35
CA VAL A 69 -6.77 15.94 -34.63
C VAL A 69 -6.13 16.84 -35.68
N PRO A 70 -6.66 18.05 -35.96
CA PRO A 70 -6.07 18.94 -36.95
C PRO A 70 -4.73 19.43 -36.41
N GLU A 71 -3.62 19.09 -37.08
CA GLU A 71 -2.35 19.73 -36.83
C GLU A 71 -2.35 21.13 -37.47
N GLY A 72 -2.08 22.17 -36.68
CA GLY A 72 -1.63 23.46 -37.22
C GLY A 72 -2.68 24.56 -37.48
N THR A 73 -3.74 24.70 -36.68
CA THR A 73 -4.42 26.01 -36.64
C THR A 73 -3.59 27.00 -35.82
N THR A 74 -2.88 27.87 -36.50
CA THR A 74 -2.36 29.12 -35.93
C THR A 74 -3.55 29.99 -35.48
N ILE A 75 -3.50 30.54 -34.26
CA ILE A 75 -4.42 31.59 -33.79
C ILE A 75 -4.14 32.89 -34.55
#